data_AF-A0A061AEZ2-F1
#
_entry.id   AF-A0A061AEZ2-F1
#
_cell.length_a   1.000
_cell.length_b   1.000
_cell.length_c   1.000
_cell.angle_alpha   90.00
_cell.angle_beta   90.00
_cell.angle_gamma   90.00
#
_symmetry.space_group_name_H-M   'P 1'
#
loop_
_entity.id
_entity.type
_entity.pdbx_description
1 polymer ?
#
loop_
_entity_poly.entity_id
_entity_poly.type
_entity_poly.pdbx_seq_one_letter_code
_entity_poly.pdbx_strand_id
1 'polypeptide(L)'
;MLTVCLYGIAPVGFSQHETVDSVLRNKGVHENVKFVQQENFWVGPNSEALIHLGAKFSPCMRQDQQVHDLIQEKRGRERDSACCVRNDRSGCLQTSQEECSVSHPGVRLMLD
;
A
#
# COMPACT_ATOMS: atom_id res chain seq x y z
N MET A 1 -25.70 5.47 -11.69
CA MET A 1 -26.18 4.12 -12.08
C MET A 1 -25.10 3.30 -12.77
N LEU A 2 -24.42 3.79 -13.81
CA LEU A 2 -23.36 3.05 -14.51
C LEU A 2 -22.23 2.54 -13.57
N THR A 3 -21.83 3.35 -12.60
CA THR A 3 -20.76 3.02 -11.64
C THR A 3 -21.13 1.86 -10.70
N VAL A 4 -22.39 1.78 -10.28
CA VAL A 4 -22.88 0.70 -9.41
C VAL A 4 -23.00 -0.62 -10.20
N CYS A 5 -23.37 -0.55 -11.48
CA CYS A 5 -23.43 -1.72 -12.35
C CYS A 5 -22.06 -2.30 -12.68
N LEU A 6 -21.02 -1.46 -12.76
CA LEU A 6 -19.65 -1.88 -13.11
C LEU A 6 -18.83 -2.33 -11.90
N TYR A 7 -19.03 -1.70 -10.74
CA TYR A 7 -18.19 -1.90 -9.55
C TYR A 7 -18.93 -2.51 -8.35
N GLY A 8 -20.22 -2.83 -8.50
CA GLY A 8 -21.04 -3.41 -7.45
C GLY A 8 -21.59 -2.41 -6.43
N ILE A 9 -22.36 -2.94 -5.47
CA ILE A 9 -22.99 -2.20 -4.37
C ILE A 9 -22.22 -2.50 -3.09
N ALA A 10 -21.77 -1.47 -2.37
CA ALA A 10 -21.23 -1.65 -1.04
C ALA A 10 -22.33 -2.10 -0.06
N PRO A 11 -22.05 -2.95 0.95
CA PRO A 11 -23.02 -3.32 1.96
C PRO A 11 -23.58 -2.09 2.67
N VAL A 12 -24.90 -2.06 2.86
CA VAL A 12 -25.63 -0.92 3.43
C VAL A 12 -25.79 -1.14 4.93
N GLY A 13 -25.24 -0.24 5.75
CA GLY A 13 -25.26 -0.39 7.20
C GLY A 13 -24.63 0.79 7.95
N PHE A 14 -24.59 0.68 9.28
CA PHE A 14 -23.99 1.65 10.21
C PHE A 14 -22.79 1.07 10.96
N SER A 15 -22.37 -0.16 10.65
CA SER A 15 -21.39 -0.93 11.42
C SER A 15 -20.02 -0.87 10.76
N GLN A 16 -18.94 -0.68 11.52
CA GLN A 16 -17.61 -0.89 10.96
C GLN A 16 -17.39 -2.40 10.75
N HIS A 17 -17.34 -2.84 9.50
CA HIS A 17 -16.83 -4.17 9.19
C HIS A 17 -15.31 -4.14 9.10
N GLU A 18 -14.68 -4.80 10.07
CA GLU A 18 -13.23 -4.98 10.14
C GLU A 18 -12.88 -6.29 9.45
N THR A 19 -12.27 -6.22 8.27
CA THR A 19 -11.76 -7.41 7.58
C THR A 19 -10.26 -7.50 7.85
N VAL A 20 -9.83 -8.61 8.46
CA VAL A 20 -8.41 -8.90 8.67
C VAL A 20 -7.96 -9.80 7.52
N ASP A 21 -6.98 -9.35 6.74
CA ASP A 21 -6.39 -10.16 5.68
C ASP A 21 -4.87 -10.18 5.82
N SER A 22 -4.24 -11.29 5.46
CA SER A 22 -2.79 -11.44 5.53
C SER A 22 -2.16 -10.95 4.23
N VAL A 23 -1.62 -9.75 4.23
CA VAL A 23 -0.94 -9.22 3.04
C VAL A 23 0.57 -9.37 3.17
N LEU A 24 1.20 -9.80 2.08
CA LEU A 24 2.65 -9.78 1.98
C LEU A 24 3.10 -8.31 1.93
N ARG A 25 3.78 -7.85 2.96
CA ARG A 25 4.35 -6.50 2.99
C ARG A 25 5.68 -6.45 2.27
N ASN A 26 6.11 -5.24 1.94
CA ASN A 26 7.33 -4.94 1.19
C ASN A 26 8.62 -5.51 1.82
N LYS A 27 8.57 -5.96 3.09
CA LYS A 27 9.67 -6.67 3.78
C LYS A 27 9.68 -8.20 3.57
N GLY A 28 8.78 -8.74 2.73
CA GLY A 28 8.64 -10.17 2.51
C GLY A 28 8.02 -10.92 3.71
N VAL A 29 7.38 -10.19 4.62
CA VAL A 29 6.69 -10.75 5.80
C VAL A 29 5.18 -10.63 5.56
N HIS A 30 4.45 -11.72 5.79
CA HIS A 30 3.00 -11.68 5.84
C HIS A 30 2.57 -10.97 7.13
N GLU A 31 1.98 -9.79 6.98
CA GLU A 31 1.39 -9.07 8.10
C GLU A 31 -0.13 -9.14 7.98
N ASN A 32 -0.78 -9.49 9.09
CA ASN A 32 -2.23 -9.37 9.20
C ASN A 32 -2.57 -7.90 9.25
N VAL A 33 -3.12 -7.39 8.15
CA VAL A 33 -3.55 -6.00 8.07
C VAL A 33 -5.03 -5.95 8.29
N LYS A 34 -5.41 -5.08 9.21
CA LYS A 34 -6.81 -4.81 9.51
C LYS A 34 -7.28 -3.74 8.54
N PHE A 35 -8.06 -4.13 7.55
CA PHE A 35 -8.78 -3.21 6.69
C PHE A 35 -10.08 -2.83 7.38
N VAL A 36 -10.14 -1.59 7.87
CA VAL A 36 -11.38 -0.99 8.37
C VAL A 36 -12.08 -0.38 7.16
N GLN A 37 -13.05 -1.09 6.60
CA GLN A 37 -13.90 -0.52 5.56
C GLN A 37 -15.02 0.25 6.26
N GLN A 38 -15.07 1.56 6.04
CA GLN A 38 -16.18 2.37 6.52
C GLN A 38 -17.39 2.12 5.62
N GLU A 39 -18.48 1.60 6.19
CA GLU A 39 -19.72 1.35 5.45
C GLU A 39 -20.30 2.66 4.89
N ASN A 40 -20.90 2.59 3.71
CA ASN A 40 -21.55 3.73 3.08
C ASN A 40 -22.95 3.93 3.70
N PHE A 41 -23.25 5.15 4.15
CA PHE A 41 -24.56 5.51 4.71
C PHE A 41 -25.69 5.48 3.66
N TRP A 42 -25.37 5.57 2.37
CA TRP A 42 -26.31 5.49 1.23
C TRP A 42 -25.84 4.46 0.20
N VAL A 43 -26.78 3.92 -0.60
CA VAL A 43 -26.48 2.97 -1.70
C VAL A 43 -25.46 3.59 -2.66
N GLY A 44 -24.26 3.04 -2.69
CA GLY A 44 -23.14 3.56 -3.46
C GLY A 44 -22.04 2.52 -3.67
N PRO A 45 -21.10 2.79 -4.59
CA PRO A 45 -19.96 1.92 -4.86
C PRO A 45 -18.99 1.86 -3.67
N ASN A 46 -18.17 0.82 -3.62
CA ASN A 46 -17.15 0.66 -2.58
C ASN A 46 -16.06 1.77 -2.66
N SER A 47 -15.31 1.97 -1.57
CA SER A 47 -14.30 3.04 -1.51
C SER A 47 -13.15 2.83 -2.51
N GLU A 48 -12.82 1.58 -2.83
CA GLU A 48 -11.84 1.23 -3.86
C GLU A 48 -12.28 1.70 -5.25
N ALA A 49 -13.51 1.41 -5.66
CA ALA A 49 -14.06 1.86 -6.92
C ALA A 49 -14.15 3.37 -7.00
N LEU A 50 -14.45 4.04 -5.88
CA LEU A 50 -14.43 5.50 -5.84
C LEU A 50 -13.01 6.06 -6.11
N ILE A 51 -11.95 5.40 -5.63
CA ILE A 51 -10.55 5.78 -5.98
C ILE A 51 -10.32 5.61 -7.49
N HIS A 52 -10.72 4.47 -8.05
CA HIS A 52 -10.58 4.20 -9.49
C HIS A 52 -11.40 5.16 -10.38
N LEU A 53 -12.54 5.64 -9.88
CA LEU A 53 -13.39 6.62 -10.56
C LEU A 53 -12.88 8.06 -10.41
N GLY A 54 -11.76 8.27 -9.71
CA GLY A 54 -11.13 9.58 -9.54
C GLY A 54 -11.80 10.43 -8.46
N ALA A 55 -12.52 9.82 -7.50
CA ALA A 55 -13.01 10.54 -6.34
C ALA A 55 -11.82 11.13 -5.56
N LYS A 56 -11.92 12.40 -5.18
CA LYS A 56 -10.84 13.11 -4.49
C LYS A 56 -10.99 13.02 -2.97
N PHE A 57 -10.37 12.00 -2.37
CA PHE A 57 -10.18 11.85 -0.94
C PHE A 57 -9.06 12.78 -0.42
N SER A 58 -9.43 13.90 0.20
CA SER A 58 -8.50 14.65 1.07
C SER A 58 -8.35 13.88 2.39
N PRO A 59 -7.13 13.69 2.94
CA PRO A 59 -5.94 14.55 2.82
C PRO A 59 -4.85 14.09 1.84
N CYS A 60 -4.94 12.90 1.23
CA CYS A 60 -3.85 12.34 0.40
C CYS A 60 -3.75 12.97 -1.02
N MET A 61 -4.85 13.49 -1.57
CA MET A 61 -4.87 14.11 -2.91
C MET A 61 -4.76 15.63 -2.92
N ARG A 62 -4.74 16.27 -1.74
CA ARG A 62 -4.33 17.67 -1.63
C ARG A 62 -2.83 17.68 -1.42
N GLN A 63 -2.13 18.61 -2.07
CA GLN A 63 -0.71 18.81 -1.80
C GLN A 63 -0.58 19.42 -0.41
N ASP A 64 -0.37 18.56 0.58
CA ASP A 64 -0.07 18.93 1.95
C ASP A 64 1.44 19.10 2.09
N GLN A 65 1.86 20.21 2.69
CA GLN A 65 3.27 20.54 2.79
C GLN A 65 4.05 19.50 3.61
N GLN A 66 3.49 19.04 4.74
CA GLN A 66 4.16 18.05 5.60
C GLN A 66 4.31 16.71 4.90
N VAL A 67 3.28 16.29 4.15
CA VAL A 67 3.34 15.07 3.33
C VAL A 67 4.38 15.23 2.22
N HIS A 68 4.43 16.39 1.57
CA HIS A 68 5.39 16.63 0.50
C HIS A 68 6.84 16.65 1.00
N ASP A 69 7.09 17.30 2.14
CA ASP A 69 8.41 17.34 2.77
C ASP A 69 8.86 15.93 3.16
N LEU A 70 7.97 15.11 3.73
CA LEU A 70 8.24 13.69 4.03
C LEU A 70 8.53 12.88 2.75
N ILE A 71 7.82 13.14 1.66
CA ILE A 71 8.09 12.49 0.36
C ILE A 71 9.48 12.86 -0.15
N GLN A 72 9.88 14.12 -0.04
CA GLN A 72 11.22 14.56 -0.49
C GLN A 72 12.32 13.95 0.38
N GLU A 73 12.13 13.90 1.70
CA GLU A 73 13.05 13.22 2.62
C GLU A 73 13.20 11.73 2.26
N LYS A 74 12.08 11.03 2.07
CA LYS A 74 12.10 9.61 1.65
C LYS A 74 12.80 9.42 0.32
N ARG A 75 12.51 10.24 -0.68
CA ARG A 75 13.19 10.18 -1.99
C ARG A 75 14.70 10.36 -1.86
N GLY A 76 15.15 11.24 -0.95
CA GLY A 76 16.58 11.40 -0.64
C GLY A 76 17.21 10.11 -0.14
N ARG A 77 16.56 9.42 0.79
CA ARG A 77 17.01 8.11 1.31
C ARG A 77 16.90 6.99 0.29
N GLU A 78 15.88 7.03 -0.57
CA GLU A 78 15.64 6.02 -1.60
C GLU A 78 16.73 6.06 -2.69
N ARG A 79 17.44 7.19 -2.91
CA ARG A 79 18.56 7.28 -3.86
C ARG A 79 19.70 6.31 -3.55
N ASP A 80 19.92 6.03 -2.27
CA ASP A 80 20.99 5.13 -1.81
C ASP A 80 20.47 3.70 -1.56
N SER A 81 19.19 3.46 -1.86
CA SER A 81 18.57 2.14 -1.73
C SER A 81 18.55 1.40 -3.06
N ALA A 82 18.61 0.08 -3.00
CA ALA A 82 18.56 -0.79 -4.17
C ALA A 82 17.72 -2.03 -3.89
N CYS A 83 17.54 -2.86 -4.92
CA CYS A 83 16.71 -4.05 -4.86
C CYS A 83 17.50 -5.21 -4.23
N CYS A 84 17.14 -5.65 -3.02
CA CYS A 84 17.71 -6.82 -2.36
C CYS A 84 16.91 -8.06 -2.79
N VAL A 85 17.50 -8.88 -3.65
CA VAL A 85 16.89 -10.07 -4.25
C VAL A 85 17.26 -11.30 -3.43
N ARG A 86 16.27 -12.15 -3.13
CA ARG A 86 16.50 -13.43 -2.46
C ARG A 86 17.03 -14.45 -3.48
N ASN A 87 18.01 -15.28 -3.10
CA ASN A 87 18.64 -16.24 -4.02
C ASN A 87 17.68 -17.33 -4.54
N ASP A 88 16.60 -17.62 -3.79
CA ASP A 88 15.52 -18.52 -4.18
C ASP A 88 14.51 -17.89 -5.16
N ARG A 89 14.74 -16.62 -5.57
CA ARG A 89 13.87 -15.82 -6.44
C ARG A 89 12.43 -15.66 -5.92
N SER A 90 12.21 -15.87 -4.63
CA SER A 90 10.90 -15.73 -3.98
C SER A 90 10.39 -14.28 -3.95
N GLY A 91 11.29 -13.31 -4.11
CA GLY A 91 10.94 -11.91 -4.21
C GLY A 91 12.14 -10.98 -4.01
N CYS A 92 11.84 -9.69 -4.02
CA CYS A 92 12.80 -8.64 -3.78
C CYS A 92 12.21 -7.53 -2.91
N LEU A 93 13.05 -6.88 -2.13
CA LEU A 93 12.67 -5.74 -1.30
C LEU A 93 13.64 -4.58 -1.48
N GLN A 94 13.12 -3.35 -1.46
CA GLN A 94 13.94 -2.15 -1.49
C GLN A 94 14.52 -1.88 -0.10
N THR A 95 15.85 -1.85 -0.01
CA THR A 95 16.59 -1.62 1.25
C THR A 95 17.98 -1.06 0.93
N SER A 96 18.70 -0.58 1.94
CA SER A 96 20.08 -0.14 1.78
C SER A 96 21.05 -1.32 1.69
N GLN A 97 22.28 -1.04 1.26
CA GLN A 97 23.29 -2.07 1.11
C GLN A 97 23.64 -2.75 2.44
N GLU A 98 23.73 -1.98 3.53
CA GLU A 98 24.06 -2.51 4.84
C GLU A 98 22.95 -3.41 5.41
N GLU A 99 21.68 -3.05 5.21
CA GLU A 99 20.57 -3.79 5.80
C GLU A 99 20.29 -5.10 5.05
N CYS A 100 20.51 -5.15 3.73
CA CYS A 100 20.43 -6.39 2.95
C CYS A 100 21.47 -7.43 3.39
N SER A 101 22.72 -7.01 3.62
CA SER A 101 23.81 -7.95 3.95
C SER A 101 23.76 -8.47 5.39
N VAL A 102 23.12 -7.75 6.32
CA VAL A 102 22.96 -8.15 7.72
C VAL A 102 21.72 -9.04 7.95
N SER A 103 20.64 -8.85 7.18
CA SER A 103 19.33 -9.42 7.50
C SER A 103 19.12 -10.87 7.05
N HIS A 104 19.82 -11.36 6.02
CA HIS A 104 19.56 -12.72 5.48
C HIS A 104 20.80 -13.43 4.90
N PRO A 105 21.15 -14.64 5.36
CA PRO A 105 22.10 -15.49 4.64
C PRO A 105 21.41 -15.99 3.36
N GLY A 106 21.84 -15.50 2.19
CA GLY A 106 21.29 -15.91 0.89
C GLY A 106 20.53 -14.84 0.12
N VAL A 107 20.90 -13.56 0.30
CA VAL A 107 20.42 -12.44 -0.52
C VAL A 107 21.55 -11.77 -1.27
N ARG A 108 21.21 -11.07 -2.34
CA ARG A 108 22.13 -10.25 -3.12
C ARG A 108 21.47 -8.93 -3.47
N LEU A 109 22.22 -7.83 -3.33
CA LEU A 109 21.81 -6.57 -3.93
C LEU A 109 21.97 -6.64 -5.44
N MET A 110 20.87 -6.35 -6.12
CA MET A 110 20.86 -6.00 -7.52
C MET A 110 21.17 -4.51 -7.61
N LEU A 111 22.46 -4.23 -7.79
CA LEU A 111 22.93 -2.94 -8.29
C LEU A 111 22.69 -2.97 -9.80
N ASP A 112 22.03 -1.94 -10.31
CA ASP A 112 21.89 -1.73 -11.76
C ASP A 112 23.28 -1.69 -12.44
#